data_AF-A0A5V8UZT8-F1
#
_entry.id   AF-A0A5V8UZT8-F1
#
_cell.length_a   1.000
_cell.length_b   1.000
_cell.length_c   1.000
_cell.angle_alpha   90.00
_cell.angle_beta   90.00
_cell.angle_gamma   90.00
#
_symmetry.space_group_name_H-M   'P 1'
#
loop_
_entity.id
_entity.type
_entity.pdbx_description
1 polymer ?
#
loop_
_entity_poly.entity_id
_entity_poly.type
_entity_poly.pdbx_seq_one_letter_code
_entity_poly.pdbx_strand_id
1 'polypeptide(L)'
;AEYFRKGYDATRQCWVLAKAPAVKVDFDVATQSLSLAIPQKGLVKMPENVEWDYGTEAFRMNYNANANTGRNNSSAFGSADLNANIGRWVVSSSATASTGDGGNNDATINMFTATRAIRSLSADLA
;
A
#
# COMPACT_ATOMS: atom_id res chain seq x y z
N ALA A 1 13.60 -22.16 8.23
CA ALA A 1 13.57 -23.61 7.92
C ALA A 1 14.21 -24.49 9.00
N GLU A 2 15.25 -24.04 9.74
CA GLU A 2 15.94 -24.89 10.72
C GLU A 2 15.06 -25.47 11.84
N TYR A 3 14.05 -24.73 12.29
CA TYR A 3 13.20 -25.14 13.42
C TYR A 3 12.50 -26.49 13.22
N PHE A 4 12.08 -26.78 11.98
CA PHE A 4 11.40 -28.03 11.62
C PHE A 4 12.35 -29.09 11.06
N ARG A 5 13.67 -28.83 10.97
CA ARG A 5 14.64 -29.67 10.23
C ARG A 5 14.63 -31.14 10.66
N LYS A 6 14.44 -31.40 11.97
CA LYS A 6 14.37 -32.76 12.53
C LYS A 6 13.08 -33.53 12.19
N GLY A 7 12.05 -32.82 11.72
CA GLY A 7 10.76 -33.38 11.35
C GLY A 7 10.66 -33.83 9.90
N TYR A 8 11.69 -33.67 9.08
CA TYR A 8 11.65 -34.10 7.68
C TYR A 8 11.55 -35.62 7.58
N ASP A 9 10.61 -36.09 6.77
CA ASP A 9 10.47 -37.47 6.39
C ASP A 9 10.87 -37.60 4.91
N ALA A 10 12.06 -38.15 4.66
CA ALA A 10 12.60 -38.26 3.31
C ALA A 10 11.81 -39.24 2.42
N THR A 11 11.19 -40.26 3.03
CA THR A 11 10.38 -41.25 2.31
C THR A 11 9.07 -40.65 1.83
N ARG A 12 8.43 -39.80 2.66
CA ARG A 12 7.17 -39.12 2.32
C ARG A 12 7.37 -37.74 1.69
N GLN A 13 8.61 -37.28 1.56
CA GLN A 13 8.98 -35.93 1.11
C GLN A 13 8.20 -34.81 1.80
N CYS A 14 7.91 -34.98 3.09
CA CYS A 14 7.05 -34.07 3.85
C CYS A 14 7.61 -33.73 5.23
N TRP A 15 7.11 -32.66 5.83
CA TRP A 15 7.52 -32.18 7.15
C TRP A 15 6.50 -32.58 8.22
N VAL A 16 6.91 -33.41 9.17
CA VAL A 16 6.07 -33.79 10.32
C VAL A 16 6.18 -32.71 11.39
N LEU A 17 5.30 -31.70 11.33
CA LEU A 17 5.36 -30.51 12.19
C LEU A 17 5.32 -30.84 13.70
N ALA A 18 4.56 -31.85 14.10
CA ALA A 18 4.43 -32.28 15.49
C ALA A 18 5.74 -32.83 16.11
N LYS A 19 6.77 -33.14 15.30
CA LYS A 19 8.10 -33.52 15.81
C LYS A 19 8.92 -32.33 16.31
N ALA A 20 8.51 -31.09 16.01
CA ALA A 20 9.20 -29.91 16.50
C ALA A 20 8.79 -29.60 17.95
N PRO A 21 9.72 -29.05 18.77
CA PRO A 21 9.43 -28.76 20.18
C PRO A 21 8.22 -27.81 20.33
N ALA A 22 7.33 -28.11 21.27
CA ALA A 22 6.18 -27.26 21.60
C ALA A 22 5.25 -26.92 20.41
N VAL A 23 5.18 -27.80 19.41
CA VAL A 23 4.20 -27.72 18.30
C VAL A 23 3.05 -28.70 18.54
N LYS A 24 1.81 -28.25 18.36
CA LYS A 24 0.60 -29.09 18.39
C LYS A 24 -0.12 -29.04 17.04
N VAL A 25 -0.51 -30.20 16.52
CA VAL A 25 -1.31 -30.37 15.31
C VAL A 25 -2.57 -31.13 15.69
N ASP A 26 -3.73 -30.53 15.46
CA ASP A 26 -5.03 -31.07 15.85
C ASP A 26 -5.99 -30.97 14.67
N PHE A 27 -6.54 -32.11 14.22
CA PHE A 27 -7.51 -32.15 13.13
C PHE A 27 -8.85 -32.62 13.68
N ASP A 28 -9.83 -31.73 13.68
CA ASP A 28 -11.20 -32.05 14.02
C ASP A 28 -11.96 -32.43 12.74
N VAL A 29 -12.24 -33.73 12.63
CA VAL A 29 -12.96 -34.32 11.49
C VAL A 29 -14.41 -33.83 11.42
N ALA A 30 -15.05 -33.56 12.56
CA ALA A 30 -16.46 -33.20 12.61
C ALA A 30 -16.70 -31.80 12.01
N THR A 31 -15.76 -30.89 12.24
CA THR A 31 -15.78 -29.52 11.70
C THR A 31 -14.92 -29.34 10.45
N GLN A 32 -14.19 -30.39 10.04
CA GLN A 32 -13.18 -30.36 8.97
C GLN A 32 -12.12 -29.26 9.20
N SER A 33 -11.75 -29.01 10.46
CA SER A 33 -10.82 -27.95 10.82
C SER A 33 -9.45 -28.51 11.22
N LEU A 34 -8.39 -27.84 10.75
CA LEU A 34 -7.01 -28.15 11.11
C LEU A 34 -6.43 -27.00 11.93
N SER A 35 -6.13 -27.26 13.19
CA SER A 35 -5.53 -26.30 14.10
C SER A 35 -4.04 -26.58 14.30
N LEU A 36 -3.20 -25.56 14.06
CA LEU A 36 -1.75 -25.64 14.14
C LEU A 36 -1.26 -24.64 15.19
N ALA A 37 -0.82 -25.13 16.35
CA ALA A 37 -0.18 -24.31 17.37
C ALA A 37 1.35 -24.40 17.21
N ILE A 38 1.95 -23.35 16.65
CA ILE A 38 3.39 -23.26 16.39
C ILE A 38 3.99 -22.10 17.19
N PRO A 39 5.08 -22.29 17.96
CA PRO A 39 5.76 -21.20 18.65
C PRO A 39 6.28 -20.15 17.68
N GLN A 40 6.24 -18.86 18.06
CA GLN A 40 6.67 -17.74 17.23
C GLN A 40 8.12 -17.88 16.71
N LYS A 41 9.00 -18.57 17.47
CA LYS A 41 10.37 -18.91 17.04
C LYS A 41 10.42 -19.78 15.77
N GLY A 42 9.39 -20.59 15.52
CA GLY A 42 9.24 -21.43 14.33
C GLY A 42 8.60 -20.72 13.15
N LEU A 43 8.08 -19.50 13.34
CA LEU A 43 7.46 -18.68 12.30
C LEU A 43 8.47 -17.69 11.73
N VAL A 44 8.41 -17.47 10.41
CA VAL A 44 9.14 -16.36 9.78
C VAL A 44 8.40 -15.05 10.04
N LYS A 45 9.15 -13.98 10.30
CA LYS A 45 8.62 -12.67 10.70
C LYS A 45 7.73 -12.03 9.62
N MET A 46 7.96 -12.36 8.35
CA MET A 46 7.11 -11.97 7.22
C MET A 46 7.03 -13.15 6.23
N PRO A 47 5.86 -13.42 5.63
CA PRO A 47 5.78 -14.35 4.52
C PRO A 47 6.51 -13.76 3.32
N GLU A 48 7.44 -14.52 2.75
CA GLU A 48 8.31 -14.08 1.63
C GLU A 48 7.52 -13.71 0.36
N ASN A 49 6.31 -14.27 0.22
CA ASN A 49 5.52 -14.26 -1.01
C ASN A 49 4.20 -13.48 -0.91
N VAL A 50 4.08 -12.49 -0.03
CA VAL A 50 2.94 -11.56 -0.10
C VAL A 50 3.15 -10.62 -1.27
N GLU A 51 2.53 -10.94 -2.41
CA GLU A 51 2.50 -10.04 -3.56
C GLU A 51 1.72 -8.77 -3.20
N TRP A 52 2.33 -7.61 -3.41
CA TRP A 52 1.66 -6.33 -3.18
C TRP A 52 0.83 -6.00 -4.41
N ASP A 53 -0.44 -5.68 -4.20
CA ASP A 53 -1.26 -5.07 -5.22
C ASP A 53 -0.84 -3.59 -5.36
N TYR A 54 -0.23 -3.25 -6.49
CA TYR A 54 0.19 -1.88 -6.81
C TYR A 54 -0.94 -1.06 -7.45
N GLY A 55 -2.14 -1.64 -7.54
CA GLY A 55 -3.30 -1.04 -8.18
C GLY A 55 -3.30 -1.21 -9.69
N THR A 56 -4.34 -0.69 -10.31
CA THR A 56 -4.49 -0.65 -11.77
C THR A 56 -3.92 0.65 -12.32
N GLU A 57 -3.40 0.58 -13.55
CA GLU A 57 -2.96 1.76 -14.29
C GLU A 57 -4.15 2.66 -14.60
N ALA A 58 -4.10 3.89 -14.10
CA ALA A 58 -5.21 4.81 -14.19
C ALA A 58 -4.73 6.25 -14.02
N PHE A 59 -5.46 7.16 -14.64
CA PHE A 59 -5.30 8.59 -14.44
C PHE A 59 -6.52 9.13 -13.70
N ARG A 60 -6.29 9.87 -12.61
CA ARG A 60 -7.30 10.54 -11.79
C ARG A 60 -7.03 12.04 -11.75
N MET A 61 -8.06 12.82 -12.05
CA MET A 61 -8.06 14.27 -11.87
C MET A 61 -9.15 14.63 -10.85
N ASN A 62 -8.76 15.28 -9.76
CA ASN A 62 -9.67 15.94 -8.86
C ASN A 62 -9.60 17.45 -9.12
N TYR A 63 -10.74 18.12 -9.09
CA TYR A 63 -10.79 19.57 -9.26
C TYR A 63 -11.69 20.19 -8.20
N ASN A 64 -11.33 21.38 -7.75
CA ASN A 64 -12.15 22.22 -6.89
C ASN A 64 -12.22 23.61 -7.49
N ALA A 65 -13.42 24.21 -7.49
CA ALA A 65 -13.59 25.60 -7.87
C ALA A 65 -14.51 26.25 -6.84
N ASN A 66 -14.09 27.41 -6.34
CA ASN A 66 -14.84 28.19 -5.38
C ASN A 66 -14.85 29.65 -5.84
N ALA A 67 -16.03 30.26 -5.86
CA ALA A 67 -16.19 31.66 -6.19
C ALA A 67 -17.00 32.34 -5.09
N ASN A 68 -16.55 33.51 -4.66
CA ASN A 68 -17.20 34.30 -3.64
C ASN A 68 -17.37 35.73 -4.14
N THR A 69 -18.58 36.28 -3.99
CA THR A 69 -18.89 37.66 -4.33
C THR A 69 -19.39 38.38 -3.09
N GLY A 70 -18.62 39.36 -2.63
CA GLY A 70 -18.98 40.28 -1.57
C GLY A 70 -19.52 41.60 -2.10
N ARG A 71 -19.95 42.48 -1.19
CA ARG A 71 -20.49 43.81 -1.56
C ARG A 71 -19.47 44.72 -2.27
N ASN A 72 -18.18 44.52 -2.00
CA ASN A 72 -17.08 45.37 -2.49
C ASN A 72 -15.94 44.57 -3.15
N ASN A 73 -16.03 43.23 -3.25
CA ASN A 73 -14.95 42.41 -3.82
C ASN A 73 -15.49 41.04 -4.27
N SER A 74 -15.06 40.59 -5.44
CA SER A 74 -15.23 39.24 -5.97
C SER A 74 -13.89 38.51 -5.96
N SER A 75 -13.91 37.22 -5.64
CA SER A 75 -12.76 36.35 -5.78
C SER A 75 -13.17 34.97 -6.28
N ALA A 76 -12.26 34.34 -7.03
CA ALA A 76 -12.38 32.96 -7.44
C ALA A 76 -11.08 32.22 -7.16
N PHE A 77 -11.23 30.95 -6.80
CA PHE A 77 -10.16 30.00 -6.54
C PHE A 77 -10.47 28.72 -7.29
N GLY A 78 -9.44 28.13 -7.89
CA GLY A 78 -9.47 26.83 -8.53
C GLY A 78 -8.28 26.00 -8.10
N SER A 79 -8.47 24.70 -7.95
CA SER A 79 -7.39 23.74 -7.79
C SER A 79 -7.63 22.51 -8.65
N ALA A 80 -6.53 21.90 -9.09
CA ALA A 80 -6.53 20.64 -9.79
C ALA A 80 -5.43 19.73 -9.24
N ASP A 81 -5.81 18.53 -8.83
CA ASP A 81 -4.90 17.47 -8.39
C ASP A 81 -4.92 16.34 -9.41
N LEU A 82 -3.77 16.09 -10.03
CA LEU A 82 -3.54 15.03 -11.00
C LEU A 82 -2.80 13.89 -10.31
N ASN A 83 -3.26 12.66 -10.52
CA ASN A 83 -2.59 11.45 -10.06
C ASN A 83 -2.62 10.40 -11.18
N ALA A 84 -1.49 9.78 -11.47
CA ALA A 84 -1.38 8.71 -12.45
C ALA A 84 -0.66 7.50 -11.84
N ASN A 85 -1.29 6.34 -11.92
CA ASN A 85 -0.66 5.05 -11.62
C ASN A 85 -0.17 4.43 -12.93
N ILE A 86 1.12 4.14 -13.04
CA ILE A 86 1.73 3.49 -14.22
C ILE A 86 2.72 2.44 -13.71
N GLY A 87 2.42 1.16 -13.94
CA GLY A 87 3.16 0.06 -13.32
C GLY A 87 3.23 0.18 -11.80
N ARG A 88 4.44 0.41 -11.26
CA ARG A 88 4.67 0.58 -9.80
C ARG A 88 4.94 2.04 -9.39
N TRP A 89 4.73 2.98 -10.30
CA TRP A 89 4.94 4.40 -10.08
C TRP A 89 3.62 5.11 -9.84
N VAL A 90 3.64 6.05 -8.90
CA VAL A 90 2.57 7.01 -8.66
C VAL A 90 3.12 8.39 -8.98
N VAL A 91 2.57 9.02 -10.02
CA VAL A 91 2.93 10.38 -10.41
C VAL A 91 1.83 11.31 -9.93
N SER A 92 2.18 12.32 -9.15
CA SER A 92 1.24 13.26 -8.55
C SER A 92 1.63 14.69 -8.91
N SER A 93 0.64 15.50 -9.24
CA SER A 93 0.83 16.94 -9.42
C SER A 93 -0.37 17.70 -8.89
N SER A 94 -0.13 18.86 -8.27
CA SER A 94 -1.20 19.75 -7.83
C SER A 94 -0.92 21.16 -8.31
N ALA A 95 -1.97 21.83 -8.77
CA ALA A 95 -1.92 23.21 -9.21
C ALA A 95 -3.10 23.99 -8.63
N THR A 96 -2.85 25.25 -8.32
CA THR A 96 -3.86 26.18 -7.82
C THR A 96 -3.84 27.45 -8.64
N ALA A 97 -5.01 28.07 -8.78
CA ALA A 97 -5.17 29.36 -9.42
C ALA A 97 -6.17 30.20 -8.62
N SER A 98 -5.91 31.48 -8.48
CA SER A 98 -6.81 32.43 -7.84
C SER A 98 -6.88 33.72 -8.65
N THR A 99 -8.02 34.40 -8.55
CA THR A 99 -8.25 35.71 -9.16
C THR A 99 -9.18 36.53 -8.27
N GLY A 100 -9.06 37.84 -8.31
CA GLY A 100 -10.00 38.74 -7.64
C GLY A 100 -9.92 40.17 -8.14
N ASP A 101 -10.93 40.98 -7.81
CA ASP A 101 -11.12 42.34 -8.35
C ASP A 101 -9.97 43.31 -8.04
N GLY A 102 -9.10 42.96 -7.08
CA GLY A 102 -7.87 43.71 -6.75
C GLY A 102 -6.68 43.52 -7.69
N GLY A 103 -6.83 42.73 -8.77
CA GLY A 103 -5.77 42.52 -9.78
C GLY A 103 -4.73 41.45 -9.43
N ASN A 104 -4.89 40.75 -8.30
CA ASN A 104 -4.05 39.61 -7.95
C ASN A 104 -4.62 38.34 -8.59
N ASN A 105 -4.04 37.98 -9.72
CA ASN A 105 -4.24 36.68 -10.34
C ASN A 105 -2.97 35.86 -10.14
N ASP A 106 -3.08 34.74 -9.42
CA ASP A 106 -1.96 33.85 -9.17
C ASP A 106 -2.28 32.48 -9.75
N ALA A 107 -1.29 31.87 -10.39
CA ALA A 107 -1.36 30.47 -10.81
C ALA A 107 -0.04 29.82 -10.40
N THR A 108 -0.13 28.70 -9.69
CA THR A 108 1.04 28.02 -9.13
C THR A 108 0.90 26.52 -9.30
N ILE A 109 2.02 25.87 -9.63
CA ILE A 109 2.16 24.42 -9.51
C ILE A 109 2.70 24.17 -8.11
N ASN A 110 1.85 23.62 -7.26
CA ASN A 110 2.14 23.41 -5.84
C ASN A 110 3.03 22.18 -5.64
N MET A 111 2.86 21.14 -6.47
CA MET A 111 3.62 19.90 -6.37
C MET A 111 3.75 19.21 -7.73
N PHE A 112 4.89 18.55 -7.95
CA PHE A 112 5.10 17.57 -9.00
C PHE A 112 6.07 16.49 -8.48
N THR A 113 5.59 15.27 -8.31
CA THR A 113 6.36 14.15 -7.76
C THR A 113 6.09 12.86 -8.52
N ALA A 114 7.08 11.95 -8.51
CA ALA A 114 6.94 10.61 -9.05
C ALA A 114 7.54 9.63 -8.05
N THR A 115 6.70 8.85 -7.37
CA THR A 115 7.15 7.96 -6.31
C THR A 115 6.96 6.48 -6.67
N ARG A 116 7.81 5.63 -6.11
CA ARG A 116 7.72 4.17 -6.23
C ARG A 116 8.16 3.48 -4.95
N ALA A 117 7.30 2.62 -4.42
CA ALA A 117 7.63 1.81 -3.25
C ALA A 117 8.61 0.67 -3.60
N ILE A 118 9.71 0.59 -2.85
CA ILE A 118 10.71 -0.47 -2.91
C ILE A 118 10.55 -1.37 -1.68
N ARG A 119 9.77 -2.45 -1.86
CA ARG A 119 9.44 -3.40 -0.78
C ARG A 119 10.66 -3.97 -0.07
N SER A 120 11.72 -4.32 -0.81
CA SER A 120 12.94 -4.90 -0.23
C SER A 120 13.67 -3.96 0.72
N LEU A 121 13.48 -2.65 0.58
CA LEU A 121 14.10 -1.63 1.42
C LEU A 121 13.13 -1.04 2.44
N SER A 122 11.85 -1.43 2.40
CA SER A 122 10.77 -0.80 3.18
C SER A 122 10.78 0.73 3.05
N ALA A 123 11.01 1.23 1.83
CA ALA A 123 11.22 2.65 1.54
C ALA A 123 10.63 3.04 0.17
N ASP A 124 10.50 4.34 -0.05
CA ASP A 124 10.04 4.91 -1.32
C ASP A 124 11.19 5.59 -2.08
N LEU A 125 11.22 5.39 -3.40
CA LEU A 125 11.99 6.19 -4.33
C LEU A 125 11.12 7.37 -4.77
N ALA A 126 11.64 8.60 -4.74
CA ALA A 126 10.92 9.83 -5.06
C ALA A 126 11.74 10.73 -5.99
#